data_AF-A0A433QS67-F1
#
_entry.id   AF-A0A433QS67-F1
#
_cell.length_a   1.000
_cell.length_b   1.000
_cell.length_c   1.000
_cell.angle_alpha   90.00
_cell.angle_beta   90.00
_cell.angle_gamma   90.00
#
_symmetry.space_group_name_H-M   'P 1'
#
loop_
_entity.id
_entity.type
_entity.pdbx_description
1 polymer ?
#
loop_
_entity_poly.entity_id
_entity_poly.type
_entity_poly.pdbx_seq_one_letter_code
_entity_poly.pdbx_strand_id
1 'polypeptide(L)'
;MSPSPTQFITLFYETCCPHDDCPPEPNLPIKATHLIRRHASIVLESHVRPAFAAQGTHPALDKRRRRKGDVEPFYETQPWKERRQGDEWDAVEVLNWCVLDTRSQSHHITSHFKKPDLEPLLPLLVPPILTLIDDWEVKYKTTGVVLLRHTLRNINPTHLSKMGLGDVFFDAVTTCLTYVNDPDSHIPLLCEGFPCALELARALHPRGSEKYIVAHERVLVNGVLSGLTYAGESLAVRRVLLEQVEEIYEGLGAVGVRYLKVGTDPVTRS
;
A
#
# COMPACT_ATOMS: atom_id res chain seq x y z
N MET A 1 -8.72 6.47 -14.99
CA MET A 1 -8.48 5.10 -15.48
C MET A 1 -6.99 5.01 -15.73
N SER A 2 -6.26 4.32 -14.85
CA SER A 2 -4.82 4.11 -15.05
C SER A 2 -4.62 3.26 -16.33
N PRO A 3 -3.56 3.50 -17.11
CA PRO A 3 -3.22 2.62 -18.23
C PRO A 3 -3.16 1.17 -17.74
N SER A 4 -3.82 0.28 -18.47
CA SER A 4 -3.83 -1.14 -18.14
C SER A 4 -2.47 -1.74 -18.51
N PRO A 5 -1.93 -2.69 -17.74
CA PRO A 5 -0.71 -3.47 -18.06
C PRO A 5 -0.85 -4.33 -19.34
N THR A 6 -1.87 -4.09 -20.17
CA THR A 6 -2.27 -4.89 -21.34
C THR A 6 -1.11 -5.13 -22.31
N GLN A 7 -0.35 -4.09 -22.61
CA GLN A 7 0.79 -4.22 -23.53
C GLN A 7 1.91 -5.05 -22.90
N PHE A 8 2.25 -4.79 -21.64
CA PHE A 8 3.22 -5.60 -20.89
C PHE A 8 2.81 -7.07 -20.90
N ILE A 9 1.56 -7.39 -20.56
CA ILE A 9 1.05 -8.76 -20.54
C ILE A 9 1.16 -9.40 -21.91
N THR A 10 0.82 -8.67 -22.98
CA THR A 10 0.86 -9.20 -24.35
C THR A 10 2.29 -9.52 -24.77
N LEU A 11 3.22 -8.58 -24.60
CA LEU A 11 4.62 -8.73 -25.01
C LEU A 11 5.38 -9.75 -24.16
N PHE A 12 5.16 -9.74 -22.84
CA PHE A 12 5.82 -10.71 -21.96
C PHE A 12 5.28 -12.12 -22.20
N TYR A 13 3.98 -12.27 -22.47
CA TYR A 13 3.39 -13.58 -22.80
C TYR A 13 4.05 -14.18 -24.04
N GLU A 14 4.28 -13.40 -25.11
CA GLU A 14 4.91 -13.88 -26.35
C GLU A 14 6.33 -14.46 -26.15
N THR A 15 6.98 -14.15 -25.03
CA THR A 15 8.38 -14.52 -24.78
C THR A 15 8.58 -15.41 -23.54
N CYS A 16 7.52 -15.75 -22.79
CA CYS A 16 7.69 -16.36 -21.46
C CYS A 16 8.01 -17.87 -21.50
N CYS A 17 7.23 -18.67 -22.21
CA CYS A 17 7.44 -20.12 -22.36
C CYS A 17 6.62 -20.66 -23.55
N PRO A 18 6.90 -21.88 -24.03
CA PRO A 18 5.99 -22.58 -24.94
C PRO A 18 4.60 -22.68 -24.29
N HIS A 19 3.57 -22.21 -24.99
CA HIS A 19 2.21 -22.11 -24.47
C HIS A 19 1.44 -23.44 -24.54
N ASP A 20 2.13 -24.56 -24.29
CA ASP A 20 1.62 -25.92 -24.52
C ASP A 20 0.36 -26.23 -23.69
N ASP A 21 0.19 -25.56 -22.54
CA ASP A 21 -0.96 -25.67 -21.63
C ASP A 21 -2.09 -24.66 -21.93
N CYS A 22 -1.96 -23.79 -22.94
CA CYS A 22 -2.91 -22.71 -23.23
C CYS A 22 -3.75 -22.99 -24.49
N PRO A 23 -4.97 -22.43 -24.57
CA PRO A 23 -5.74 -22.48 -25.81
C PRO A 23 -4.98 -21.80 -26.96
N PRO A 24 -5.21 -22.22 -28.22
CA PRO A 24 -4.45 -21.75 -29.38
C PRO A 24 -4.57 -20.23 -29.64
N GLU A 25 -5.66 -19.61 -29.19
CA GLU A 25 -5.84 -18.14 -29.22
C GLU A 25 -6.23 -17.63 -27.82
N PRO A 26 -5.26 -17.44 -26.92
CA PRO A 26 -5.54 -17.02 -25.55
C PRO A 26 -5.85 -15.53 -25.52
N ASN A 27 -7.01 -15.18 -24.96
CA ASN A 27 -7.38 -13.78 -24.71
C ASN A 27 -6.54 -13.18 -23.56
N LEU A 28 -6.58 -11.85 -23.41
CA LEU A 28 -5.76 -11.12 -22.44
C LEU A 28 -5.91 -11.64 -20.98
N PRO A 29 -7.12 -11.95 -20.46
CA PRO A 29 -7.28 -12.54 -19.13
C PRO A 29 -6.56 -13.89 -18.95
N ILE A 30 -6.58 -14.75 -19.98
CA ILE A 30 -5.88 -16.04 -19.93
C ILE A 30 -4.37 -15.81 -19.89
N LYS A 31 -3.85 -14.90 -20.73
CA LYS A 31 -2.44 -14.49 -20.72
C LYS A 31 -2.02 -13.97 -19.34
N ALA A 32 -2.80 -13.05 -18.78
CA ALA A 32 -2.55 -12.46 -17.47
C ALA A 32 -2.51 -13.53 -16.37
N THR A 33 -3.51 -14.41 -16.33
CA THR A 33 -3.61 -15.49 -15.35
C THR A 33 -2.42 -16.44 -15.44
N HIS A 34 -1.99 -16.80 -16.66
CA HIS A 34 -0.81 -17.63 -16.88
C HIS A 34 0.46 -16.97 -16.29
N LEU A 35 0.68 -15.69 -16.62
CA LEU A 35 1.85 -14.96 -16.16
C LEU A 35 1.91 -14.79 -14.65
N ILE A 36 0.81 -14.41 -14.00
CA ILE A 36 0.78 -14.28 -12.53
C ILE A 36 1.07 -15.63 -11.86
N ARG A 37 0.57 -16.74 -12.41
CA ARG A 37 0.77 -18.06 -11.82
C ARG A 37 2.17 -18.62 -11.98
N ARG A 38 2.74 -18.47 -13.17
CA ARG A 38 3.98 -19.16 -13.55
C ARG A 38 5.19 -18.23 -13.47
N HIS A 39 4.98 -16.93 -13.61
CA HIS A 39 6.04 -15.96 -13.87
C HIS A 39 6.00 -14.73 -12.95
N ALA A 40 5.10 -14.62 -11.95
CA ALA A 40 5.05 -13.45 -11.07
C ALA A 40 6.40 -13.13 -10.42
N SER A 41 7.12 -14.12 -9.91
CA SER A 41 8.46 -13.91 -9.33
C SER A 41 9.44 -13.35 -10.36
N ILE A 42 9.45 -13.91 -11.58
CA ILE A 42 10.34 -13.48 -12.66
C ILE A 42 9.99 -12.05 -13.08
N VAL A 43 8.71 -11.75 -13.28
CA VAL A 43 8.23 -10.41 -13.65
C VAL A 43 8.65 -9.38 -12.60
N LEU A 44 8.43 -9.69 -11.31
CA LEU A 44 8.82 -8.80 -10.22
C LEU A 44 10.35 -8.62 -10.16
N GLU A 45 11.13 -9.67 -10.41
CA GLU A 45 12.61 -9.59 -10.39
C GLU A 45 13.20 -8.84 -11.59
N SER A 46 12.67 -9.02 -12.80
CA SER A 46 13.26 -8.46 -14.02
C SER A 46 12.70 -7.07 -14.39
N HIS A 47 11.44 -6.77 -14.03
CA HIS A 47 10.79 -5.53 -14.45
C HIS A 47 10.52 -4.56 -13.29
N VAL A 48 10.19 -5.05 -12.10
CA VAL A 48 9.88 -4.18 -10.95
C VAL A 48 11.13 -3.87 -10.14
N ARG A 49 11.79 -4.89 -9.59
CA ARG A 49 12.94 -4.75 -8.69
C ARG A 49 14.05 -3.82 -9.22
N PRO A 50 14.46 -3.87 -10.51
CA PRO A 50 15.55 -3.01 -10.99
C PRO A 50 15.17 -1.52 -10.94
N ALA A 51 13.91 -1.18 -11.20
CA ALA A 51 13.45 0.21 -11.18
C ALA A 51 13.45 0.78 -9.75
N PHE A 52 13.04 -0.02 -8.76
CA PHE A 52 13.05 0.39 -7.36
C PHE A 52 14.46 0.33 -6.74
N ALA A 53 15.33 -0.57 -7.19
CA ALA A 53 16.72 -0.66 -6.72
C ALA A 53 17.61 0.46 -7.27
N ALA A 54 17.34 0.93 -8.50
CA ALA A 54 18.09 2.02 -9.14
C ALA A 54 17.96 3.36 -8.40
N GLN A 55 16.94 3.52 -7.54
CA GLN A 55 16.73 4.70 -6.71
C GLN A 55 17.88 5.00 -5.72
N GLY A 56 18.68 3.99 -5.36
CA GLY A 56 19.74 4.12 -4.35
C GLY A 56 19.20 4.19 -2.91
N THR A 57 20.06 4.57 -1.96
CA THR A 57 19.71 4.59 -0.53
C THR A 57 18.97 5.87 -0.17
N HIS A 58 17.86 5.76 0.56
CA HIS A 58 17.08 6.92 1.02
C HIS A 58 17.93 7.87 1.88
N PRO A 59 17.80 9.21 1.74
CA PRO A 59 18.60 10.17 2.49
C PRO A 59 18.54 10.00 4.01
N ALA A 60 17.40 9.56 4.55
CA ALA A 60 17.24 9.29 5.99
C ALA A 60 18.07 8.10 6.51
N LEU A 61 18.48 7.19 5.61
CA LEU A 61 19.29 6.01 5.93
C LEU A 61 20.77 6.19 5.57
N ASP A 62 21.10 7.17 4.74
CA ASP A 62 22.46 7.46 4.35
C ASP A 62 23.23 8.21 5.45
N LYS A 63 23.82 7.43 6.37
CA LYS A 63 24.68 7.94 7.45
C LYS A 63 25.98 8.62 6.95
N ARG A 64 26.30 8.53 5.65
CA ARG A 64 27.54 9.08 5.07
C ARG A 64 27.40 10.54 4.62
N ARG A 65 26.18 11.06 4.45
CA ARG A 65 25.91 12.47 4.10
C ARG A 65 26.11 13.42 5.30
N ARG A 66 27.37 13.76 5.59
CA ARG A 66 27.76 14.88 6.47
C ARG A 66 28.31 16.11 5.74
N ARG A 67 28.41 16.10 4.40
CA ARG A 67 28.91 17.27 3.65
C ARG A 67 27.74 18.07 3.06
N LYS A 68 27.59 19.29 3.57
CA LYS A 68 26.67 20.31 3.09
C LYS A 68 27.09 20.70 1.66
N GLY A 69 26.38 20.21 0.63
CA GLY A 69 26.65 20.60 -0.76
C GLY A 69 26.20 19.61 -1.82
N ASP A 70 26.30 18.31 -1.57
CA ASP A 70 25.88 17.28 -2.55
C ASP A 70 24.44 16.87 -2.27
N VAL A 71 23.48 17.72 -2.65
CA VAL A 71 22.08 17.29 -2.78
C VAL A 71 21.90 16.84 -4.22
N GLU A 72 22.44 15.65 -4.52
CA GLU A 72 21.92 14.90 -5.66
C GLU A 72 20.41 14.76 -5.44
N PRO A 73 19.57 15.13 -6.41
CA PRO A 73 18.16 15.28 -6.17
C PRO A 73 17.48 13.92 -6.19
N PHE A 74 17.56 13.25 -5.04
CA PHE A 74 16.96 11.93 -4.79
C PHE A 74 15.48 11.87 -5.23
N TYR A 75 14.76 12.99 -5.13
CA TYR A 75 13.35 13.10 -5.53
C TYR A 75 13.13 13.64 -6.95
N GLU A 76 14.16 14.12 -7.67
CA GLU A 76 14.00 14.58 -9.06
C GLU A 76 14.17 13.44 -10.06
N THR A 77 14.98 12.43 -9.74
CA THR A 77 15.15 11.23 -10.57
C THR A 77 14.66 10.01 -9.79
N GLN A 78 13.50 9.49 -10.16
CA GLN A 78 12.92 8.31 -9.53
C GLN A 78 12.61 7.26 -10.60
N PRO A 79 13.55 6.32 -10.88
CA PRO A 79 13.45 5.41 -12.04
C PRO A 79 12.19 4.55 -12.07
N TRP A 80 11.58 4.30 -10.92
CA TRP A 80 10.32 3.55 -10.79
C TRP A 80 9.08 4.38 -11.15
N LYS A 81 9.17 5.71 -11.20
CA LYS A 81 8.12 6.62 -11.71
C LYS A 81 8.18 6.83 -13.22
N GLU A 82 9.33 6.52 -13.82
CA GLU A 82 9.57 6.76 -15.24
C GLU A 82 9.20 5.54 -16.08
N ARG A 83 8.62 5.79 -17.25
CA ARG A 83 8.48 4.75 -18.28
C ARG A 83 9.83 4.55 -18.95
N ARG A 84 10.22 3.29 -19.18
CA ARG A 84 11.41 3.03 -19.99
C ARG A 84 11.15 3.50 -21.42
N GLN A 85 12.20 3.96 -22.10
CA GLN A 85 12.08 4.44 -23.48
C GLN A 85 11.52 3.33 -24.39
N GLY A 86 10.36 3.57 -24.98
CA GLY A 86 9.65 2.60 -25.84
C GLY A 86 8.59 1.76 -25.14
N ASP A 87 8.54 1.77 -23.80
CA ASP A 87 7.52 1.07 -23.03
C ASP A 87 6.31 1.98 -22.79
N GLU A 88 5.10 1.44 -22.92
CA GLU A 88 3.87 2.16 -22.52
C GLU A 88 3.47 1.95 -21.06
N TRP A 89 4.20 1.10 -20.34
CA TRP A 89 3.98 0.79 -18.92
C TRP A 89 5.14 1.29 -18.05
N ASP A 90 4.86 1.45 -16.75
CA ASP A 90 5.88 1.70 -15.73
C ASP A 90 5.94 0.57 -14.69
N ALA A 91 6.94 0.63 -13.81
CA ALA A 91 7.16 -0.40 -12.79
C ALA A 91 6.03 -0.45 -11.75
N VAL A 92 5.34 0.66 -11.49
CA VAL A 92 4.22 0.75 -10.55
C VAL A 92 2.99 0.07 -11.13
N GLU A 93 2.70 0.27 -12.42
CA GLU A 93 1.60 -0.39 -13.13
C GLU A 93 1.78 -1.92 -13.15
N VAL A 94 2.99 -2.41 -13.43
CA VAL A 94 3.32 -3.85 -13.41
C VAL A 94 3.20 -4.43 -12.00
N LEU A 95 3.73 -3.73 -10.98
CA LEU A 95 3.60 -4.13 -9.59
C LEU A 95 2.12 -4.20 -9.17
N ASN A 96 1.35 -3.17 -9.51
CA ASN A 96 -0.06 -3.07 -9.17
C ASN A 96 -0.86 -4.24 -9.76
N TRP A 97 -0.61 -4.55 -11.03
CA TRP A 97 -1.17 -5.71 -11.70
C TRP A 97 -0.81 -7.03 -11.02
N CYS A 98 0.49 -7.27 -10.77
CA CYS A 98 0.97 -8.50 -10.14
C CYS A 98 0.30 -8.77 -8.79
N VAL A 99 0.00 -7.72 -8.03
CA VAL A 99 -0.61 -7.83 -6.70
C VAL A 99 -2.13 -7.88 -6.78
N LEU A 100 -2.79 -6.95 -7.49
CA LEU A 100 -4.25 -6.81 -7.47
C LEU A 100 -5.00 -7.79 -8.38
N ASP A 101 -4.41 -8.22 -9.49
CA ASP A 101 -5.06 -9.13 -10.44
C ASP A 101 -4.98 -10.61 -9.99
N THR A 102 -4.40 -10.86 -8.81
CA THR A 102 -4.59 -12.12 -8.08
C THR A 102 -6.06 -12.37 -7.68
N ARG A 103 -6.95 -11.39 -7.87
CA ARG A 103 -8.39 -11.43 -7.54
C ARG A 103 -9.31 -12.05 -8.58
N SER A 104 -8.88 -12.37 -9.81
CA SER A 104 -9.82 -12.77 -10.87
C SER A 104 -10.47 -14.15 -10.63
N GLN A 105 -11.52 -14.17 -9.80
CA GLN A 105 -12.64 -15.10 -9.88
C GLN A 105 -13.70 -14.45 -10.77
N SER A 106 -13.83 -14.91 -12.01
CA SER A 106 -15.13 -14.94 -12.65
C SER A 106 -15.81 -16.24 -12.27
N HIS A 107 -17.03 -16.11 -11.74
CA HIS A 107 -17.83 -17.11 -11.04
C HIS A 107 -18.34 -18.28 -11.91
N HIS A 108 -17.69 -18.57 -13.03
CA HIS A 108 -18.02 -19.69 -13.91
C HIS A 108 -16.78 -20.04 -14.72
N ILE A 109 -16.01 -21.02 -14.25
CA ILE A 109 -15.22 -22.02 -14.99
C ILE A 109 -14.12 -22.56 -14.05
N THR A 110 -14.31 -23.83 -13.68
CA THR A 110 -13.38 -24.79 -13.05
C THR A 110 -12.80 -24.52 -11.66
N SER A 111 -13.29 -25.33 -10.71
CA SER A 111 -12.91 -25.50 -9.30
C SER A 111 -11.48 -26.00 -9.01
N HIS A 112 -10.52 -25.82 -9.93
CA HIS A 112 -9.16 -26.37 -9.79
C HIS A 112 -8.05 -25.31 -9.75
N PHE A 113 -8.42 -24.04 -9.75
CA PHE A 113 -7.50 -22.95 -10.00
C PHE A 113 -7.13 -22.21 -8.71
N LYS A 114 -6.07 -22.71 -8.03
CA LYS A 114 -5.49 -22.13 -6.81
C LYS A 114 -4.97 -20.71 -7.08
N LYS A 115 -5.23 -19.77 -6.16
CA LYS A 115 -4.68 -18.40 -6.19
C LYS A 115 -3.15 -18.45 -6.17
N PRO A 116 -2.45 -17.51 -6.81
CA PRO A 116 -1.02 -17.35 -6.61
C PRO A 116 -0.78 -17.03 -5.14
N ASP A 117 0.13 -17.77 -4.53
CA ASP A 117 0.54 -17.51 -3.16
C ASP A 117 1.41 -16.25 -3.15
N LEU A 118 0.97 -15.22 -2.42
CA LEU A 118 1.73 -13.97 -2.29
C LEU A 118 2.89 -14.12 -1.29
N GLU A 119 2.84 -15.11 -0.40
CA GLU A 119 3.83 -15.28 0.66
C GLU A 119 5.27 -15.44 0.14
N PRO A 120 5.54 -16.26 -0.90
CA PRO A 120 6.87 -16.37 -1.50
C PRO A 120 7.34 -15.08 -2.18
N LEU A 121 6.40 -14.21 -2.59
CA LEU A 121 6.70 -12.96 -3.30
C LEU A 121 6.97 -11.80 -2.34
N LEU A 122 6.67 -11.94 -1.04
CA LEU A 122 6.84 -10.86 -0.05
C LEU A 122 8.22 -10.18 -0.08
N PRO A 123 9.36 -10.89 -0.21
CA PRO A 123 10.67 -10.23 -0.30
C PRO A 123 10.81 -9.28 -1.50
N LEU A 124 10.07 -9.51 -2.58
CA LEU A 124 10.06 -8.67 -3.79
C LEU A 124 8.99 -7.57 -3.71
N LEU A 125 7.91 -7.79 -2.95
CA LEU A 125 6.79 -6.84 -2.82
C LEU A 125 7.01 -5.79 -1.72
N VAL A 126 7.62 -6.19 -0.60
CA VAL A 126 7.77 -5.33 0.58
C VAL A 126 8.56 -4.04 0.27
N PRO A 127 9.76 -4.09 -0.36
CA PRO A 127 10.52 -2.86 -0.59
C PRO A 127 9.81 -1.87 -1.53
N PRO A 128 9.23 -2.28 -2.68
CA PRO A 128 8.43 -1.38 -3.51
C PRO A 128 7.21 -0.80 -2.80
N ILE A 129 6.47 -1.61 -2.04
CA ILE A 129 5.29 -1.13 -1.28
C ILE A 129 5.69 -0.06 -0.28
N LEU A 130 6.75 -0.27 0.50
CA LEU A 130 7.25 0.74 1.45
C LEU A 130 7.74 1.99 0.72
N THR A 131 8.45 1.84 -0.40
CA THR A 131 8.91 2.98 -1.22
C THR A 131 7.73 3.84 -1.70
N LEU A 132 6.63 3.21 -2.13
CA LEU A 132 5.41 3.91 -2.53
C LEU A 132 4.74 4.64 -1.36
N ILE A 133 4.65 4.01 -0.19
CA ILE A 133 4.05 4.61 1.02
C ILE A 133 4.88 5.82 1.51
N ASP A 134 6.21 5.74 1.38
CA ASP A 134 7.13 6.79 1.80
C ASP A 134 7.21 7.97 0.81
N ASP A 135 6.75 7.79 -0.44
CA ASP A 135 6.84 8.82 -1.47
C ASP A 135 6.07 10.10 -1.12
N TRP A 136 6.57 11.27 -1.52
CA TRP A 136 5.93 12.54 -1.19
C TRP A 136 4.63 12.79 -1.97
N GLU A 137 4.44 12.16 -3.14
CA GLU A 137 3.21 12.29 -3.91
C GLU A 137 2.13 11.33 -3.39
N VAL A 138 0.99 11.92 -3.05
CA VAL A 138 -0.19 11.26 -2.46
C VAL A 138 -0.70 10.08 -3.30
N LYS A 139 -0.61 10.18 -4.63
CA LYS A 139 -1.06 9.13 -5.55
C LYS A 139 -0.26 7.83 -5.33
N TYR A 140 1.05 7.92 -5.15
CA TYR A 140 1.90 6.75 -4.90
C TYR A 140 1.72 6.22 -3.48
N LYS A 141 1.57 7.11 -2.49
CA LYS A 141 1.19 6.70 -1.12
C LYS A 141 -0.09 5.85 -1.14
N THR A 142 -1.11 6.33 -1.84
CA THR A 142 -2.40 5.65 -1.96
C THR A 142 -2.25 4.29 -2.62
N THR A 143 -1.50 4.21 -3.73
CA THR A 143 -1.18 2.92 -4.38
C THR A 143 -0.47 1.97 -3.43
N GLY A 144 0.56 2.43 -2.71
CA GLY A 144 1.28 1.61 -1.73
C GLY A 144 0.37 1.06 -0.63
N VAL A 145 -0.52 1.89 -0.06
CA VAL A 145 -1.50 1.48 0.95
C VAL A 145 -2.48 0.44 0.40
N VAL A 146 -3.00 0.64 -0.82
CA VAL A 146 -3.91 -0.30 -1.50
C VAL A 146 -3.23 -1.66 -1.71
N LEU A 147 -1.98 -1.66 -2.19
CA LEU A 147 -1.21 -2.88 -2.41
C LEU A 147 -0.91 -3.62 -1.10
N LEU A 148 -0.53 -2.88 -0.07
CA LEU A 148 -0.32 -3.43 1.27
C LEU A 148 -1.59 -4.09 1.78
N ARG A 149 -2.70 -3.34 1.85
CA ARG A 149 -3.99 -3.85 2.35
C ARG A 149 -4.44 -5.08 1.57
N HIS A 150 -4.25 -5.10 0.25
CA HIS A 150 -4.54 -6.29 -0.54
C HIS A 150 -3.66 -7.48 -0.18
N THR A 151 -2.36 -7.24 0.00
CA THR A 151 -1.39 -8.27 0.42
C THR A 151 -1.78 -8.86 1.77
N LEU A 152 -2.10 -8.01 2.77
CA LEU A 152 -2.52 -8.42 4.11
C LEU A 152 -3.71 -9.39 4.09
N ARG A 153 -4.68 -9.15 3.20
CA ARG A 153 -5.89 -9.97 3.06
C ARG A 153 -5.67 -11.31 2.38
N ASN A 154 -4.51 -11.53 1.75
CA ASN A 154 -4.21 -12.73 0.97
C ASN A 154 -3.01 -13.53 1.50
N ILE A 155 -2.43 -13.14 2.63
CA ILE A 155 -1.36 -13.88 3.30
C ILE A 155 -1.79 -14.27 4.72
N ASN A 156 -1.10 -15.25 5.31
CA ASN A 156 -1.25 -15.53 6.73
C ASN A 156 -0.66 -14.38 7.57
N PRO A 157 -1.43 -13.75 8.48
CA PRO A 157 -0.94 -12.67 9.35
C PRO A 157 0.35 -13.01 10.12
N THR A 158 0.55 -14.28 10.46
CA THR A 158 1.75 -14.74 11.18
C THR A 158 3.04 -14.62 10.36
N HIS A 159 2.96 -14.45 9.03
CA HIS A 159 4.14 -14.28 8.20
C HIS A 159 4.72 -12.88 8.34
N LEU A 160 3.87 -11.85 8.47
CA LEU A 160 4.31 -10.47 8.70
C LEU A 160 5.00 -10.31 10.05
N SER A 161 4.49 -10.97 11.09
CA SER A 161 5.09 -10.94 12.42
C SER A 161 6.44 -11.66 12.44
N LYS A 162 6.56 -12.81 11.77
CA LYS A 162 7.84 -13.53 11.61
C LYS A 162 8.89 -12.73 10.84
N MET A 163 8.48 -11.93 9.86
CA MET A 163 9.38 -11.07 9.10
C MET A 163 9.79 -9.79 9.86
N GLY A 164 9.17 -9.50 11.02
CA GLY A 164 9.40 -8.26 11.75
C GLY A 164 8.94 -7.00 11.01
N LEU A 165 8.07 -7.16 9.99
CA LEU A 165 7.62 -6.06 9.12
C LEU A 165 6.30 -5.44 9.59
N GLY A 166 5.61 -6.08 10.53
CA GLY A 166 4.32 -5.60 11.04
C GLY A 166 4.36 -4.16 11.53
N ASP A 167 5.25 -3.88 12.48
CA ASP A 167 5.38 -2.55 13.07
C ASP A 167 5.86 -1.52 12.04
N VAL A 168 6.74 -1.92 11.11
CA VAL A 168 7.23 -1.07 10.01
C VAL A 168 6.08 -0.63 9.10
N PHE A 169 5.22 -1.58 8.70
CA PHE A 169 4.04 -1.25 7.90
C PHE A 169 3.04 -0.40 8.66
N PHE A 170 2.81 -0.71 9.93
CA PHE A 170 1.89 0.06 10.77
C PHE A 170 2.37 1.52 10.94
N ASP A 171 3.67 1.73 11.16
CA ASP A 171 4.29 3.05 11.24
C ASP A 171 4.17 3.82 9.92
N ALA A 172 4.47 3.16 8.79
CA ALA A 172 4.40 3.76 7.47
C ALA A 172 2.97 4.20 7.13
N VAL A 173 1.97 3.32 7.33
CA VAL A 173 0.55 3.64 7.07
C VAL A 173 0.03 4.71 8.02
N THR A 174 0.40 4.67 9.30
CA THR A 174 -0.07 5.68 10.27
C THR A 174 0.43 7.08 9.90
N THR A 175 1.62 7.19 9.31
CA THR A 175 2.14 8.46 8.78
C THR A 175 1.24 9.02 7.66
N CYS A 176 0.65 8.15 6.83
CA CYS A 176 -0.30 8.56 5.79
C CYS A 176 -1.63 9.12 6.33
N LEU A 177 -1.95 8.91 7.60
CA LEU A 177 -3.17 9.43 8.23
C LEU A 177 -3.00 10.88 8.72
N THR A 178 -1.77 11.39 8.73
CA THR A 178 -1.48 12.75 9.17
C THR A 178 -1.85 13.76 8.08
N TYR A 179 -2.29 14.95 8.52
CA TYR A 179 -2.89 15.93 7.62
C TYR A 179 -1.93 16.46 6.56
N VAL A 180 -2.46 16.67 5.37
CA VAL A 180 -1.74 17.24 4.23
C VAL A 180 -2.64 18.24 3.48
N ASN A 181 -1.98 19.23 2.88
CA ASN A 181 -2.55 20.51 2.45
C ASN A 181 -3.59 20.46 1.31
N ASP A 182 -3.76 19.33 0.63
CA ASP A 182 -4.70 19.18 -0.50
C ASP A 182 -5.78 18.11 -0.21
N PRO A 183 -7.01 18.53 0.13
CA PRO A 183 -8.10 17.62 0.48
C PRO A 183 -8.45 16.58 -0.59
N ASP A 184 -8.50 16.97 -1.87
CA ASP A 184 -9.06 16.12 -2.93
C ASP A 184 -8.14 14.93 -3.23
N SER A 185 -6.82 15.14 -3.19
CA SER A 185 -5.85 14.05 -3.33
C SER A 185 -5.72 13.19 -2.07
N HIS A 186 -5.96 13.74 -0.87
CA HIS A 186 -5.81 13.03 0.39
C HIS A 186 -6.99 12.17 0.80
N ILE A 187 -8.21 12.54 0.42
CA ILE A 187 -9.40 11.74 0.75
C ILE A 187 -9.24 10.28 0.32
N PRO A 188 -8.82 9.94 -0.92
CA PRO A 188 -8.55 8.55 -1.31
C PRO A 188 -7.52 7.85 -0.42
N LEU A 189 -6.45 8.56 -0.03
CA LEU A 189 -5.42 8.02 0.86
C LEU A 189 -5.99 7.69 2.24
N LEU A 190 -6.82 8.57 2.82
CA LEU A 190 -7.46 8.34 4.11
C LEU A 190 -8.44 7.16 4.06
N CYS A 191 -9.27 7.10 3.01
CA CYS A 191 -10.25 6.03 2.81
C CYS A 191 -9.61 4.63 2.75
N GLU A 192 -8.38 4.52 2.26
CA GLU A 192 -7.64 3.25 2.25
C GLU A 192 -6.73 3.08 3.47
N GLY A 193 -6.15 4.18 3.96
CA GLY A 193 -5.19 4.21 5.05
C GLY A 193 -5.77 3.78 6.39
N PHE A 194 -6.93 4.32 6.77
CA PHE A 194 -7.55 4.00 8.06
C PHE A 194 -7.89 2.50 8.16
N PRO A 195 -8.63 1.92 7.20
CA PRO A 195 -8.89 0.49 7.24
C PRO A 195 -7.62 -0.36 7.17
N CYS A 196 -6.60 0.06 6.41
CA CYS A 196 -5.33 -0.65 6.34
C CYS A 196 -4.62 -0.68 7.71
N ALA A 197 -4.55 0.46 8.42
CA ALA A 197 -3.97 0.55 9.75
C ALA A 197 -4.71 -0.32 10.78
N LEU A 198 -6.05 -0.33 10.75
CA LEU A 198 -6.86 -1.14 11.64
C LEU A 198 -6.76 -2.64 11.33
N GLU A 199 -6.69 -3.02 10.05
CA GLU A 199 -6.41 -4.38 9.62
C GLU A 199 -5.02 -4.86 10.06
N LEU A 200 -3.99 -4.01 9.96
CA LEU A 200 -2.66 -4.28 10.53
C LEU A 200 -2.71 -4.48 12.04
N ALA A 201 -3.36 -3.60 12.78
CA ALA A 201 -3.49 -3.71 14.24
C ALA A 201 -4.14 -5.05 14.65
N ARG A 202 -5.20 -5.47 13.95
CA ARG A 202 -5.86 -6.77 14.14
C ARG A 202 -4.97 -7.95 13.76
N ALA A 203 -4.20 -7.83 12.68
CA ALA A 203 -3.32 -8.89 12.19
C ALA A 203 -2.12 -9.13 13.12
N LEU A 204 -1.60 -8.06 13.73
CA LEU A 204 -0.38 -8.09 14.53
C LEU A 204 -0.62 -8.37 16.01
N HIS A 205 -1.80 -8.03 16.53
CA HIS A 205 -2.06 -8.06 17.97
C HIS A 205 -3.38 -8.76 18.29
N PRO A 206 -3.41 -9.67 19.28
CA PRO A 206 -4.67 -10.24 19.77
C PRO A 206 -5.62 -9.14 20.26
N ARG A 207 -6.91 -9.28 19.93
CA ARG A 207 -7.95 -8.34 20.35
C ARG A 207 -7.96 -8.18 21.87
N GLY A 208 -7.98 -6.94 22.35
CA GLY A 208 -7.99 -6.60 23.77
C GLY A 208 -6.62 -6.65 24.46
N SER A 209 -5.55 -7.03 23.75
CA SER A 209 -4.19 -6.88 24.29
C SER A 209 -3.79 -5.40 24.41
N GLU A 210 -2.83 -5.11 25.27
CA GLU A 210 -2.31 -3.74 25.44
C GLU A 210 -1.82 -3.15 24.11
N LYS A 211 -1.05 -3.91 23.33
CA LYS A 211 -0.56 -3.49 22.01
C LYS A 211 -1.69 -3.21 21.02
N TYR A 212 -2.76 -4.00 21.06
CA TYR A 212 -3.94 -3.79 20.23
C TYR A 212 -4.62 -2.46 20.57
N ILE A 213 -4.81 -2.16 21.86
CA ILE A 213 -5.42 -0.91 22.32
C ILE A 213 -4.53 0.29 21.97
N VAL A 214 -3.21 0.18 22.21
CA VAL A 214 -2.23 1.22 21.87
C VAL A 214 -2.22 1.52 20.36
N ALA A 215 -2.33 0.49 19.51
CA ALA A 215 -2.43 0.68 18.07
C ALA A 215 -3.70 1.47 17.68
N HIS A 216 -4.86 1.13 18.25
CA HIS A 216 -6.11 1.86 17.99
C HIS A 216 -6.06 3.29 18.52
N GLU A 217 -5.46 3.49 19.68
CA GLU A 217 -5.22 4.82 20.26
C GLU A 217 -4.35 5.67 19.35
N ARG A 218 -3.30 5.08 18.77
CA ARG A 218 -2.43 5.79 17.84
C ARG A 218 -3.16 6.18 16.56
N VAL A 219 -4.02 5.31 16.02
CA VAL A 219 -4.87 5.64 14.87
C VAL A 219 -5.87 6.77 15.22
N LEU A 220 -6.46 6.74 16.42
CA LEU A 220 -7.35 7.81 16.90
C LEU A 220 -6.61 9.14 17.00
N VAL A 221 -5.49 9.17 17.73
CA VAL A 221 -4.79 10.41 18.08
C VAL A 221 -4.07 10.99 16.86
N ASN A 222 -3.29 10.17 16.16
CA ASN A 222 -2.44 10.65 15.05
C ASN A 222 -3.22 10.78 13.74
N GLY A 223 -4.28 9.99 13.55
CA GLY A 223 -5.13 10.05 12.37
C GLY A 223 -6.31 11.00 12.58
N VAL A 224 -7.27 10.60 13.42
CA VAL A 224 -8.55 11.31 13.54
C VAL A 224 -8.42 12.65 14.26
N LEU A 225 -7.91 12.68 15.49
CA LEU A 225 -7.87 13.92 16.29
C LEU A 225 -6.92 14.94 15.68
N SER A 226 -5.73 14.51 15.26
CA SER A 226 -4.79 15.37 14.53
C SER A 226 -5.40 15.82 13.20
N GLY A 227 -5.99 14.91 12.43
CA GLY A 227 -6.68 15.25 11.18
C GLY A 227 -7.78 16.30 11.38
N LEU A 228 -8.64 16.16 12.40
CA LEU A 228 -9.71 17.12 12.69
C LEU A 228 -9.17 18.49 13.10
N THR A 229 -8.06 18.51 13.84
CA THR A 229 -7.37 19.75 14.24
C THR A 229 -6.86 20.52 13.02
N TYR A 230 -6.31 19.80 12.03
CA TYR A 230 -5.66 20.41 10.88
C TYR A 230 -6.52 20.45 9.60
N ALA A 231 -7.68 19.78 9.57
CA ALA A 231 -8.57 19.66 8.39
C ALA A 231 -9.06 21.00 7.81
N GLY A 232 -8.82 22.11 8.50
CA GLY A 232 -9.35 23.43 8.15
C GLY A 232 -10.87 23.37 8.04
N GLU A 233 -11.41 23.96 6.99
CA GLU A 233 -12.86 23.99 6.70
C GLU A 233 -13.32 22.88 5.74
N SER A 234 -12.45 21.90 5.41
CA SER A 234 -12.83 20.82 4.50
C SER A 234 -13.80 19.85 5.16
N LEU A 235 -15.10 20.05 4.91
CA LEU A 235 -16.16 19.15 5.38
C LEU A 235 -16.01 17.73 4.84
N ALA A 236 -15.44 17.59 3.63
CA ALA A 236 -15.19 16.28 3.03
C ALA A 236 -14.14 15.49 3.82
N VAL A 237 -13.01 16.12 4.18
CA VAL A 237 -11.99 15.48 5.02
C VAL A 237 -12.54 15.18 6.41
N ARG A 238 -13.21 16.14 7.05
CA ARG A 238 -13.81 15.95 8.38
C ARG A 238 -14.79 14.78 8.41
N ARG A 239 -15.61 14.62 7.36
CA ARG A 239 -16.54 13.49 7.22
C ARG A 239 -15.79 12.16 7.22
N VAL A 240 -14.77 12.01 6.36
CA VAL A 240 -13.98 10.77 6.26
C VAL A 240 -13.33 10.42 7.60
N LEU A 241 -12.81 11.42 8.33
CA LEU A 241 -12.22 11.21 9.66
C LEU A 241 -13.25 10.72 10.69
N LEU A 242 -14.45 11.30 10.70
CA LEU A 242 -15.52 10.93 11.62
C LEU A 242 -16.10 9.54 11.32
N GLU A 243 -16.14 9.14 10.05
CA GLU A 243 -16.58 7.79 9.64
C GLU A 243 -15.72 6.67 10.25
N GLN A 244 -14.48 6.95 10.66
CA GLN A 244 -13.58 5.95 11.26
C GLN A 244 -13.77 5.78 12.77
N VAL A 245 -14.46 6.73 13.43
CA VAL A 245 -14.52 6.81 14.90
C VAL A 245 -15.15 5.57 15.50
N GLU A 246 -16.21 5.03 14.89
CA GLU A 246 -16.92 3.86 15.41
C GLU A 246 -15.99 2.64 15.52
N GLU A 247 -15.37 2.22 14.41
CA GLU A 247 -14.47 1.06 14.38
C GLU A 247 -13.26 1.23 15.33
N ILE A 248 -12.73 2.45 15.42
CA ILE A 248 -11.63 2.76 16.35
C ILE A 248 -12.07 2.59 17.81
N TYR A 249 -13.24 3.11 18.17
CA TYR A 249 -13.77 3.00 19.53
C TYR A 249 -14.16 1.57 19.90
N GLU A 250 -14.64 0.76 18.96
CA GLU A 250 -14.85 -0.68 19.17
C GLU A 250 -13.55 -1.41 19.56
N GLY A 251 -12.41 -0.97 19.01
CA GLY A 251 -11.11 -1.53 19.35
C GLY A 251 -10.54 -1.00 20.68
N LEU A 252 -10.84 0.24 21.04
CA LEU A 252 -10.42 0.85 22.31
C LEU A 252 -11.22 0.35 23.52
N GLY A 253 -12.50 0.04 23.33
CA GLY A 253 -13.41 -0.31 24.44
C GLY A 253 -13.49 0.81 25.48
N ALA A 254 -13.48 0.44 26.76
CA ALA A 254 -13.62 1.41 27.87
C ALA A 254 -12.51 2.48 27.90
N VAL A 255 -11.33 2.17 27.34
CA VAL A 255 -10.20 3.13 27.26
C VAL A 255 -10.56 4.32 26.36
N GLY A 256 -11.49 4.16 25.40
CA GLY A 256 -11.94 5.22 24.51
C GLY A 256 -12.63 6.37 25.24
N VAL A 257 -13.24 6.13 26.41
CA VAL A 257 -14.02 7.15 27.15
C VAL A 257 -13.19 8.39 27.50
N ARG A 258 -11.88 8.25 27.73
CA ARG A 258 -10.99 9.40 28.03
C ARG A 258 -10.88 10.39 26.87
N TYR A 259 -11.15 9.95 25.64
CA TYR A 259 -11.05 10.76 24.43
C TYR A 259 -12.36 11.49 24.08
N LEU A 260 -13.48 11.14 24.71
CA LEU A 260 -14.76 11.84 24.51
C LEU A 260 -14.76 13.26 25.07
N LYS A 261 -14.03 13.50 26.17
CA LYS A 261 -13.93 14.83 26.80
C LYS A 261 -13.13 15.85 25.99
N VAL A 262 -12.22 15.39 25.14
CA VAL A 262 -11.35 16.27 24.35
C VAL A 262 -12.14 17.08 23.29
N GLY A 263 -13.39 16.67 22.98
CA GLY A 263 -14.28 17.39 22.07
C GLY A 263 -15.25 18.39 22.72
N THR A 264 -15.23 18.57 24.05
CA THR A 264 -16.20 19.44 24.75
C THR A 264 -15.62 20.73 25.31
N ASP A 265 -14.31 20.92 25.29
CA ASP A 265 -13.71 22.18 25.72
C ASP A 265 -13.86 23.21 24.60
N PRO A 266 -14.56 24.33 24.82
CA PRO A 266 -14.67 25.38 23.82
C PRO A 266 -13.26 25.88 23.51
N VAL A 267 -12.93 25.93 22.23
CA VAL A 267 -11.72 26.59 21.71
C VAL A 267 -11.70 28.01 22.28
N THR A 268 -10.93 28.22 23.34
CA THR A 268 -10.62 29.54 23.87
C THR A 268 -9.62 30.16 22.90
N ARG A 269 -10.15 30.85 21.89
CA ARG A 269 -9.36 31.78 21.09
C ARG A 269 -8.99 32.96 21.99
N SER A 270 -7.72 33.04 22.38
CA SER A 270 -7.06 34.27 22.83
C SER A 270 -6.41 34.97 21.66
#